data_AF-C8PJE9-F1
#
_entry.id   AF-C8PJE9-F1
#
_cell.length_a   1.000
_cell.length_b   1.000
_cell.length_c   1.000
_cell.angle_alpha   90.00
_cell.angle_beta   90.00
_cell.angle_gamma   90.00
#
_symmetry.space_group_name_H-M   'P 1'
#
loop_
_entity.id
_entity.type
_entity.pdbx_description
1 polymer ?
#
loop_
_entity_poly.entity_id
_entity_poly.type
_entity_poly.pdbx_seq_one_letter_code
_entity_poly.pdbx_strand_id
1 'polypeptide(L)' 'MGVSVQQLLIILAIIVLLFGAKKIPELAKGVGKGIKTFKKEMEEDDEPQKVEKKMEQEIKDAEISDTKKA' A
#
# COMPACT_ATOMS: atom_id res chain seq x y z
N MET A 1 -15.74 -26.39 16.61
CA MET A 1 -15.16 -25.36 17.50
C MET A 1 -14.26 -24.48 16.63
N GLY A 2 -14.82 -23.43 16.05
CA GLY A 2 -14.08 -22.50 15.19
C GLY A 2 -13.70 -21.26 15.97
N VAL A 3 -12.60 -20.61 15.57
CA VAL A 3 -12.21 -19.34 16.17
C VAL A 3 -13.27 -18.30 15.79
N SER A 4 -13.96 -17.77 16.79
CA SER A 4 -14.96 -16.75 16.58
C SER A 4 -14.30 -15.38 16.40
N VAL A 5 -14.95 -14.48 15.65
CA VAL A 5 -14.44 -13.11 15.42
C VAL A 5 -14.17 -12.37 16.74
N GLN A 6 -14.96 -12.64 17.79
CA GLN A 6 -14.71 -12.10 19.14
C GLN A 6 -13.37 -12.56 19.73
N GLN A 7 -12.98 -13.82 19.55
CA GLN A 7 -11.71 -14.33 20.06
C GLN A 7 -10.53 -13.68 19.33
N LEU A 8 -10.63 -13.51 18.00
CA LEU A 8 -9.62 -12.81 17.22
C LEU A 8 -9.46 -11.33 17.66
N LEU A 9 -10.57 -10.64 17.96
CA LEU A 9 -10.52 -9.26 18.48
C LEU A 9 -9.82 -9.17 19.84
N ILE A 10 -10.07 -10.12 20.75
CA ILE A 10 -9.43 -10.16 22.06
C ILE A 10 -7.91 -10.37 21.90
N ILE A 11 -7.51 -11.32 21.05
CA ILE A 11 -6.09 -11.59 20.78
C ILE A 11 -5.42 -10.38 20.14
N LEU A 12 -6.08 -9.75 19.16
CA LEU A 12 -5.60 -8.52 18.52
C LEU A 12 -5.40 -7.40 19.55
N ALA A 13 -6.36 -7.21 20.47
CA ALA A 13 -6.26 -6.21 21.52
C ALA A 13 -5.05 -6.44 22.44
N ILE A 14 -4.77 -7.70 22.81
CA ILE A 14 -3.57 -8.05 23.60
C ILE A 14 -2.30 -7.72 22.83
N ILE A 15 -2.21 -8.09 21.55
CA ILE A 15 -1.04 -7.76 20.70
C ILE A 15 -0.86 -6.24 20.61
N VAL A 16 -1.93 -5.48 20.42
CA VAL A 16 -1.88 -4.02 20.38
C VAL A 16 -1.46 -3.40 21.71
N LEU A 17 -1.82 -3.99 22.85
CA LEU A 17 -1.36 -3.55 24.17
C LEU A 17 0.13 -3.82 24.38
N LEU A 18 0.64 -4.99 23.95
CA LEU A 18 2.04 -5.36 24.10
C LEU A 18 2.98 -4.56 23.19
N PHE A 19 2.61 -4.42 21.91
CA PHE A 19 3.43 -3.74 20.92
C PHE A 19 3.10 -2.24 20.81
N GLY A 20 1.93 -1.82 21.27
CA GLY A 20 1.41 -0.47 21.10
C GLY A 20 0.77 -0.25 19.72
N ALA A 21 -0.31 0.54 19.68
CA ALA A 21 -1.03 0.87 18.44
C ALA A 21 -0.16 1.58 17.39
N LYS A 22 0.96 2.20 17.79
CA LYS A 22 1.91 2.86 16.88
C LYS A 22 2.83 1.90 16.12
N LYS A 23 3.17 0.73 16.69
CA LYS A 23 4.09 -0.22 16.04
C LYS A 23 3.42 -1.01 14.90
N ILE A 24 2.13 -1.31 15.01
CA ILE A 24 1.37 -2.02 13.97
C ILE A 24 1.45 -1.32 12.59
N PRO A 25 1.12 -0.02 12.45
CA PRO A 25 1.21 0.67 11.16
C PRO A 25 2.65 0.86 10.67
N GLU A 26 3.63 0.97 11.57
CA GLU A 26 5.06 1.04 11.22
C GLU A 26 5.54 -0.28 10.61
N LEU A 27 5.23 -1.40 11.25
CA LEU A 27 5.52 -2.75 10.74
C LEU A 27 4.77 -3.03 9.44
N ALA A 28 3.47 -2.68 9.36
CA ALA A 28 2.67 -2.86 8.16
C ALA A 28 3.21 -2.05 6.97
N LYS A 29 3.73 -0.84 7.20
CA LYS A 29 4.39 -0.04 6.14
C LYS A 29 5.67 -0.70 5.63
N GLY A 30 6.49 -1.25 6.53
CA GLY A 30 7.72 -1.97 6.15
C GLY A 30 7.41 -3.24 5.36
N VAL A 31 6.56 -4.10 5.91
CA VAL A 31 6.12 -5.36 5.29
C VAL A 31 5.39 -5.10 3.97
N GLY A 32 4.47 -4.13 3.95
CA GLY A 32 3.69 -3.78 2.76
C GLY A 32 4.55 -3.27 1.60
N LYS A 33 5.61 -2.49 1.89
CA LYS A 33 6.59 -2.12 0.86
C LYS A 33 7.36 -3.34 0.33
N GLY A 34 7.84 -4.20 1.22
CA GLY A 34 8.55 -5.43 0.84
C GLY A 34 7.70 -6.35 -0.04
N ILE A 35 6.45 -6.62 0.36
CA ILE A 35 5.51 -7.43 -0.42
C ILE A 35 5.19 -6.77 -1.76
N LYS A 36 5.02 -5.44 -1.80
CA LYS A 36 4.73 -4.71 -3.06
C LYS A 36 5.89 -4.79 -4.04
N THR A 37 7.12 -4.60 -3.56
CA THR A 37 8.34 -4.72 -4.36
C THR A 37 8.52 -6.16 -4.85
N PHE A 38 8.42 -7.14 -3.94
CA PHE A 38 8.46 -8.57 -4.27
C PHE A 38 7.41 -8.97 -5.32
N LYS A 39 6.16 -8.50 -5.17
CA LYS A 39 5.11 -8.75 -6.17
C LYS A 39 5.45 -8.10 -7.51
N LYS A 40 6.03 -6.90 -7.51
CA LYS A 40 6.41 -6.16 -8.72
C LYS A 40 7.54 -6.87 -9.47
N GLU A 41 8.59 -7.29 -8.78
CA GLU A 41 9.68 -8.05 -9.42
C GLU A 41 9.18 -9.42 -9.92
N MET A 42 8.32 -10.12 -9.17
CA MET A 42 7.73 -11.38 -9.66
C MET A 42 6.80 -11.19 -10.86
N GLU A 43 6.10 -10.07 -10.98
CA GLU A 43 5.25 -9.75 -12.13
C GLU A 43 6.07 -9.25 -13.34
N GLU A 44 7.19 -8.55 -13.13
CA GLU A 44 8.07 -8.06 -14.21
C GLU A 44 8.92 -9.17 -14.85
N ASP A 45 9.15 -10.29 -14.15
CA ASP A 45 9.78 -11.49 -14.74
C ASP A 45 8.82 -12.28 -15.66
N ASP A 46 7.49 -12.05 -15.53
CA ASP A 46 6.44 -12.74 -16.31
C ASP A 46 5.82 -11.87 -17.43
N GLU A 47 5.82 -10.52 -17.35
CA GLU A 47 5.33 -9.64 -18.44
C GLU A 47 6.04 -8.26 -18.53
N PRO A 48 6.40 -7.78 -19.74
CA PRO A 48 7.11 -6.52 -19.95
C PRO A 48 6.20 -5.29 -20.01
N GLN A 49 5.29 -5.04 -19.05
CA GLN A 49 4.36 -3.90 -19.16
C GLN A 49 3.90 -3.35 -17.79
N LYS A 50 4.67 -2.44 -17.16
CA LYS A 50 4.11 -1.58 -16.09
C LYS A 50 4.91 -0.30 -15.79
N VAL A 51 5.27 0.46 -16.82
CA VAL A 51 5.81 1.83 -16.66
C VAL A 51 4.68 2.88 -16.60
N GLU A 52 3.43 2.50 -16.86
CA GLU A 52 2.31 3.43 -17.12
C GLU A 52 1.82 4.30 -15.95
N LYS A 53 2.09 3.97 -14.68
CA LYS A 53 1.49 4.75 -13.57
C LYS A 53 2.25 6.01 -13.14
N LYS A 54 3.42 6.30 -13.72
CA LYS A 54 4.19 7.52 -13.37
C LYS A 54 4.07 8.65 -14.41
N MET A 55 3.55 8.36 -15.60
CA MET A 55 3.42 9.35 -16.69
C MET A 55 2.10 10.12 -16.65
N GLU A 56 1.07 9.59 -15.97
CA GLU A 56 -0.28 10.18 -15.91
C GLU A 56 -0.41 11.41 -14.98
N GLN A 57 0.58 11.69 -14.13
CA GLN A 57 0.58 12.89 -13.30
C GLN A 57 1.29 14.08 -13.96
N GLU A 58 2.29 13.88 -14.83
CA GLU A 58 2.94 15.02 -15.52
C GLU A 58 2.09 15.64 -16.63
N ILE A 59 1.20 14.87 -17.28
CA ILE A 59 0.40 15.38 -18.40
C ILE A 59 -0.76 16.28 -17.91
N LYS A 60 -1.30 16.04 -16.71
CA LYS A 60 -2.41 16.83 -16.15
C LYS A 60 -1.99 18.20 -15.62
N ASP A 61 -0.75 18.34 -15.16
CA ASP A 61 -0.22 19.63 -14.70
C ASP A 61 0.13 20.56 -15.89
N ALA A 62 0.41 20.00 -17.07
CA ALA A 62 0.65 20.78 -18.30
C ALA A 62 -0.65 21.37 -18.89
N GLU A 63 -1.74 20.59 -18.93
CA GLU A 63 -2.99 20.98 -19.63
C GLU A 63 -3.80 22.08 -18.90
N ILE A 64 -3.61 22.26 -17.58
CA ILE A 64 -4.31 23.27 -16.79
C ILE A 64 -3.69 24.68 -16.98
N SER A 65 -2.46 24.76 -17.49
CA SER A 65 -1.73 26.03 -17.59
C SER A 65 -2.14 26.91 -18.80
N ASP A 66 -2.65 26.31 -19.89
CA ASP A 66 -2.98 27.03 -21.12
C ASP A 66 -4.41 27.56 -21.20
N THR A 67 -5.36 27.06 -20.39
CA THR A 67 -6.77 27.49 -20.44
C THR A 67 -7.12 28.67 -19.53
N LYS A 68 -6.20 29.16 -18.69
CA LYS A 68 -6.46 30.27 -17.75
C LYS A 68 -5.89 31.64 -18.18
N LYS A 69 -5.29 31.73 -19.38
CA LYS A 69 -4.65 32.95 -19.90
C LYS A 69 -5.36 33.55 -21.12
N ALA A 70 -6.64 33.26 -21.30
CA ALA A 70 -7.52 33.93 -22.25
C ALA A 70 -8.42 34.94 -21.52
#